data_AF-A0A1Y4B873-F1
#
_entry.id   AF-A0A1Y4B873-F1
#
_cell.length_a   1.000
_cell.length_b   1.000
_cell.length_c   1.000
_cell.angle_alpha   90.00
_cell.angle_beta   90.00
_cell.angle_gamma   90.00
#
_symmetry.space_group_name_H-M   'P 1'
#
loop_
_entity.id
_entity.type
_entity.pdbx_description
1 polymer ?
#
loop_
_entity_poly.entity_id
_entity_poly.type
_entity_poly.pdbx_seq_one_letter_code
_entity_poly.pdbx_strand_id
1 'polypeptide(L)'
;MTNKDYIIDAIKEFCYDEGYEFLQDYSGRGMYGSCCVGFVCDNILETVSDLFAYIIDGDEDLSVGDMLSITGYPKSDNMGRNYILYFPKLNE
;
A
#
# COMPACT_ATOMS: atom_id res chain seq x y z
N MET A 1 4.19 3.81 -18.28
CA MET A 1 3.76 3.53 -16.92
C MET A 1 4.66 4.34 -16.01
N THR A 2 4.12 5.13 -15.08
CA THR A 2 4.95 5.83 -14.09
C THR A 2 5.32 4.86 -12.97
N ASN A 3 6.39 5.14 -12.21
CA ASN A 3 6.74 4.31 -11.04
C ASN A 3 5.62 4.30 -9.99
N LYS A 4 4.78 5.36 -9.94
CA LYS A 4 3.59 5.41 -9.09
C LYS A 4 2.53 4.40 -9.56
N ASP A 5 2.24 4.37 -10.87
CA ASP A 5 1.26 3.43 -11.44
C ASP A 5 1.72 1.98 -11.21
N TYR A 6 3.01 1.71 -11.46
CA TYR A 6 3.61 0.40 -11.18
C TYR A 6 3.41 -0.03 -9.72
N ILE A 7 3.72 0.85 -8.76
CA ILE A 7 3.56 0.54 -7.34
C ILE A 7 2.10 0.27 -6.97
N ILE A 8 1.14 1.01 -7.53
CA ILE A 8 -0.29 0.79 -7.28
C ILE A 8 -0.72 -0.59 -7.83
N ASP A 9 -0.28 -0.92 -9.05
CA ASP A 9 -0.56 -2.22 -9.67
C ASP A 9 0.10 -3.36 -8.85
N ALA A 10 1.34 -3.21 -8.41
CA ALA A 10 2.04 -4.17 -7.57
C ALA A 10 1.34 -4.38 -6.21
N ILE A 11 0.83 -3.31 -5.57
CA ILE A 11 0.03 -3.44 -4.35
C ILE A 11 -1.23 -4.26 -4.61
N LYS A 12 -1.90 -4.02 -5.75
CA LYS A 12 -3.12 -4.72 -6.12
C LYS A 12 -2.86 -6.21 -6.42
N GLU A 13 -1.77 -6.52 -7.11
CA GLU A 13 -1.32 -7.89 -7.38
C GLU A 13 -0.93 -8.62 -6.09
N PHE A 14 -0.14 -7.99 -5.23
CA PHE A 14 0.18 -8.51 -3.90
C PHE A 14 -1.08 -8.84 -3.08
N CYS A 15 -2.08 -7.96 -3.08
CA CYS A 15 -3.34 -8.23 -2.39
C CYS A 15 -4.09 -9.42 -3.00
N TYR A 16 -4.06 -9.57 -4.32
CA TYR A 16 -4.68 -10.70 -5.01
C TYR A 16 -4.00 -12.03 -4.65
N ASP A 17 -2.66 -12.05 -4.64
CA ASP A 17 -1.86 -13.24 -4.36
C ASP A 17 -2.01 -13.71 -2.90
N GLU A 18 -2.02 -12.76 -1.96
CA GLU A 18 -2.13 -13.04 -0.51
C GLU A 18 -3.58 -13.14 -0.01
N GLY A 19 -4.57 -12.83 -0.86
CA GLY A 19 -5.99 -12.84 -0.50
C GLY A 19 -6.43 -11.68 0.39
N TYR A 20 -5.72 -10.54 0.34
CA TYR A 20 -6.11 -9.31 1.03
C TYR A 20 -7.18 -8.53 0.25
N GLU A 21 -8.00 -7.76 0.98
CA GLU A 21 -9.00 -6.88 0.38
C GLU A 21 -8.36 -5.55 -0.02
N PHE A 22 -8.15 -5.34 -1.32
CA PHE A 22 -7.66 -4.07 -1.89
C PHE A 22 -8.76 -3.00 -1.94
N LEU A 23 -8.40 -1.78 -1.59
CA LEU A 23 -9.27 -0.61 -1.55
C LEU A 23 -8.64 0.53 -2.34
N GLN A 24 -9.27 0.92 -3.44
CA GLN A 24 -8.78 2.00 -4.32
C GLN A 24 -9.04 3.40 -3.73
N ASP A 25 -10.19 3.57 -3.05
CA ASP A 25 -10.69 4.87 -2.60
C ASP A 25 -10.82 4.97 -1.07
N TYR A 26 -9.84 4.45 -0.32
CA TYR A 26 -9.92 4.49 1.13
C TYR A 26 -9.76 5.92 1.68
N SER A 27 -10.75 6.37 2.45
CA SER A 27 -10.72 7.65 3.17
C SER A 27 -10.61 7.42 4.67
N GLY A 28 -9.36 7.43 5.15
CA GLY A 28 -9.02 7.24 6.56
C GLY A 28 -9.19 8.51 7.42
N ARG A 29 -8.82 8.40 8.70
CA ARG A 29 -8.88 9.53 9.64
C ARG A 29 -7.94 10.66 9.19
N GLY A 30 -8.45 11.90 9.21
CA GLY A 30 -7.67 13.08 8.86
C GLY A 30 -7.45 13.29 7.36
N MET A 31 -8.17 12.58 6.49
CA MET A 31 -8.06 12.75 5.03
C MET A 31 -8.97 13.84 4.45
N TYR A 32 -9.93 14.36 5.23
CA TYR A 32 -10.79 15.51 4.89
C TYR A 32 -11.42 15.44 3.48
N GLY A 33 -11.87 14.25 3.06
CA GLY A 33 -12.47 14.03 1.74
C GLY A 33 -11.50 13.53 0.67
N SER A 34 -10.21 13.42 0.97
CA SER A 34 -9.23 12.71 0.13
C SER A 34 -9.40 11.20 0.25
N CYS A 35 -9.05 10.49 -0.82
CA CYS A 35 -9.00 9.03 -0.88
C CYS A 35 -7.59 8.57 -1.29
N CYS A 36 -7.22 7.35 -0.90
CA CYS A 36 -5.96 6.74 -1.29
C CYS A 36 -6.08 5.22 -1.34
N VAL A 37 -5.08 4.56 -1.93
CA VAL A 37 -5.01 3.11 -1.95
C VAL A 37 -4.68 2.55 -0.56
N GLY A 38 -5.23 1.38 -0.25
CA GLY A 38 -4.93 0.62 0.95
C GLY A 38 -5.51 -0.78 0.89
N PHE A 39 -5.32 -1.57 1.94
CA PHE A 39 -5.87 -2.92 2.04
C PHE A 39 -5.99 -3.39 3.49
N VAL A 40 -6.83 -4.39 3.71
CA VAL A 40 -7.07 -5.00 5.03
C VAL A 40 -6.09 -6.15 5.28
N CYS A 41 -5.45 -6.16 6.46
CA CYS A 41 -4.48 -7.17 6.87
C CYS A 41 -4.58 -7.48 8.37
N ASP A 42 -3.97 -8.57 8.82
CA ASP A 42 -4.02 -9.01 10.22
C ASP A 42 -2.78 -8.60 11.03
N ASN A 43 -1.62 -8.46 10.36
CA ASN A 43 -0.35 -8.06 10.98
C ASN A 43 0.34 -6.97 10.15
N ILE A 44 0.35 -5.74 10.66
CA ILE A 44 0.86 -4.57 9.93
C ILE A 44 2.35 -4.72 9.59
N LEU A 45 3.18 -5.17 10.53
CA LEU A 45 4.64 -5.18 10.35
C LEU A 45 5.07 -6.23 9.32
N GLU A 46 4.52 -7.43 9.45
CA GLU A 46 4.75 -8.52 8.50
C GLU A 46 4.28 -8.10 7.09
N THR A 47 3.03 -7.63 6.99
CA THR A 47 2.45 -7.29 5.68
C THR A 47 3.18 -6.15 4.97
N VAL A 48 3.64 -5.12 5.70
CA VAL A 48 4.41 -4.03 5.06
C VAL A 48 5.79 -4.48 4.61
N SER A 49 6.44 -5.38 5.37
CA SER A 49 7.72 -5.96 5.00
C SER A 49 7.60 -6.82 3.74
N ASP A 50 6.59 -7.69 3.69
CA ASP A 50 6.35 -8.58 2.56
C ASP A 50 5.96 -7.81 1.30
N LEU A 51 5.07 -6.82 1.42
CA LEU A 51 4.70 -5.94 0.31
C LEU A 51 5.93 -5.21 -0.26
N PHE A 52 6.80 -4.68 0.61
CA PHE A 52 7.97 -3.93 0.15
C PHE A 52 8.99 -4.84 -0.54
N ALA A 53 9.15 -6.07 -0.07
CA ALA A 53 9.94 -7.09 -0.76
C ALA A 53 9.34 -7.40 -2.14
N TYR A 54 8.02 -7.65 -2.20
CA TYR A 54 7.31 -7.94 -3.44
C TYR A 54 7.49 -6.85 -4.51
N ILE A 55 7.35 -5.58 -4.12
CA ILE A 55 7.49 -4.43 -5.04
C ILE A 55 8.91 -4.34 -5.62
N ILE A 56 9.94 -4.52 -4.77
CA ILE A 56 11.35 -4.43 -5.18
C ILE A 56 11.74 -5.63 -6.04
N ASP A 57 11.29 -6.83 -5.68
CA ASP A 57 11.57 -8.05 -6.46
C ASP A 57 10.90 -8.02 -7.84
N GLY A 58 9.81 -7.26 -8.00
CA GLY A 58 9.12 -7.08 -9.28
C GLY A 58 9.76 -6.07 -10.24
N ASP A 59 10.65 -5.19 -9.77
CA ASP A 59 11.33 -4.16 -10.59
C ASP A 59 12.77 -3.94 -10.11
N GLU A 60 13.73 -4.55 -10.82
CA GLU A 60 15.17 -4.48 -10.51
C GLU A 60 15.75 -3.05 -10.58
N ASP A 61 15.08 -2.13 -11.29
CA ASP A 61 15.51 -0.74 -11.41
C ASP A 61 14.94 0.15 -10.28
N LEU A 62 13.99 -0.36 -9.49
CA LEU A 62 13.35 0.38 -8.40
C LEU A 62 14.14 0.24 -7.09
N SER A 63 14.80 1.31 -6.66
CA SER A 63 15.47 1.30 -5.36
C SER A 63 14.48 1.45 -4.19
N VAL A 64 14.90 1.01 -3.00
CA VAL A 64 14.16 1.28 -1.74
C VAL A 64 13.90 2.79 -1.56
N GLY A 65 14.85 3.63 -1.95
CA GLY A 65 14.73 5.08 -1.85
C GLY A 65 13.62 5.62 -2.75
N ASP A 66 13.54 5.13 -3.99
CA ASP A 66 12.50 5.51 -4.94
C ASP A 66 11.13 5.05 -4.45
N MET A 67 11.02 3.79 -4.01
CA MET A 67 9.77 3.25 -3.45
C MET A 67 9.29 4.08 -2.27
N LEU A 68 10.13 4.35 -1.26
CA LEU A 68 9.77 5.20 -0.11
C LEU A 68 9.40 6.63 -0.53
N SER A 69 10.08 7.17 -1.54
CA SER A 69 9.77 8.49 -2.06
C SER A 69 8.39 8.53 -2.71
N ILE A 70 7.90 7.42 -3.28
CA ILE A 70 6.62 7.33 -3.96
C ILE A 70 5.51 6.96 -2.98
N THR A 71 5.67 5.89 -2.19
CA THR A 71 4.68 5.43 -1.20
C THR A 71 4.51 6.40 -0.04
N GLY A 72 5.56 7.19 0.26
CA GLY A 72 5.62 7.96 1.49
C GLY A 72 5.63 7.06 2.72
N TYR A 73 5.08 7.55 3.83
CA TYR A 73 4.92 6.79 5.06
C TYR A 73 3.53 6.16 5.10
N PRO A 74 3.42 4.82 5.01
CA PRO A 74 2.14 4.13 5.17
C PRO A 74 1.54 4.43 6.54
N LYS A 75 0.22 4.42 6.60
CA LYS A 75 -0.56 4.62 7.81
C LYS A 75 -1.42 3.40 8.06
N SER A 76 -1.76 3.19 9.31
CA SER A 76 -2.65 2.11 9.67
C SER A 76 -3.68 2.52 10.70
N ASP A 77 -4.79 1.80 10.70
CA ASP A 77 -5.86 1.93 11.69
C ASP A 77 -6.39 0.55 12.09
N ASN A 78 -6.92 0.46 13.30
CA ASN A 78 -7.54 -0.75 13.81
C ASN A 78 -9.03 -0.78 13.46
N MET A 79 -9.49 -1.87 12.85
CA MET A 79 -10.89 -2.09 12.44
C MET A 79 -11.64 -3.03 13.39
N GLY A 80 -11.16 -3.19 14.62
CA GLY A 80 -11.74 -4.03 15.68
C GLY A 80 -11.22 -5.47 15.67
N ARG A 81 -11.12 -6.11 14.51
CA ARG A 81 -10.58 -7.48 14.36
C ARG A 81 -9.35 -7.58 13.47
N ASN A 82 -9.18 -6.61 12.59
CA ASN A 82 -8.15 -6.55 11.58
C ASN A 82 -7.58 -5.13 11.57
N TYR A 83 -6.62 -4.89 10.70
CA TYR A 83 -6.03 -3.58 10.46
C TYR A 83 -6.22 -3.20 9.01
N ILE A 84 -6.25 -1.90 8.74
CA ILE A 84 -6.07 -1.37 7.40
C ILE A 84 -4.68 -0.75 7.31
N LEU A 85 -3.96 -1.05 6.24
CA LEU A 85 -2.72 -0.37 5.85
C LEU A 85 -3.03 0.45 4.60
N TYR A 86 -2.73 1.75 4.62
CA TYR A 86 -3.07 2.66 3.53
C TYR A 86 -1.96 3.68 3.28
N PHE A 87 -1.94 4.25 2.08
CA PHE A 87 -0.82 5.02 1.54
C PHE A 87 -1.27 6.43 1.14
N PRO A 88 -1.27 7.42 2.04
CA PRO A 88 -1.81 8.76 1.76
C PRO A 88 -1.14 9.50 0.59
N LYS A 89 0.10 9.16 0.25
CA LYS A 89 0.85 9.74 -0.88
C LYS A 89 0.50 9.10 -2.23
N LEU A 90 -0.19 7.96 -2.18
CA LEU A 90 -0.78 7.27 -3.33
C LEU A 90 -2.28 7.59 -3.42
N ASN A 91 -2.63 8.85 -3.21
CA ASN A 91 -3.89 9.42 -3.64
C ASN A 91 -3.93 9.47 -5.17
N GLU A 92 -5.10 9.26 -5.80
CA GLU A 92 -5.24 9.42 -7.26
C GLU A 92 -4.76 10.80 -7.72
#